data_AF-A0A1A0HET3-F1
#
_entry.id   AF-A0A1A0HET3-F1
#
_cell.length_a   1.000
_cell.length_b   1.000
_cell.length_c   1.000
_cell.angle_alpha   90.00
_cell.angle_beta   90.00
_cell.angle_gamma   90.00
#
_symmetry.space_group_name_H-M   'P 1'
#
loop_
_entity.id
_entity.type
_entity.pdbx_description
1 polymer ?
#
loop_
_entity_poly.entity_id
_entity_poly.type
_entity_poly.pdbx_seq_one_letter_code
_entity_poly.pdbx_strand_id
1 'polypeptide(L)'
;MTEKYILQENTLPEFIAEPVKYLSVVSKQGSVKNILGELLKQSHVYKGTVNDNVFDIAESIVGSGAQYFSLKLNKNRNTLKIDSRTPKTVTITLTEHVFNHHAYAARYMKFKKLQPAKGSSDYIVYHTVTANWNGPEKYSKDLYALVSEVFACAELVLLTDSVYAPKDEVGSLMDLHESAVVLEVKVFSPGEVDSGDSIAETPDLLKLDVDEHHEVYEYLSLVHLNSLPDYRNSHVGATSIYETPQAVHDLHLPLNSASLATVANVNPVLFYALANNPDVLSVQATTISGSYLLLILPDSSWMWTLLR
;
A
#
# COMPACT_ATOMS: atom_id res chain seq x y z
N MET A 1 -2.16 -16.06 -12.63
CA MET A 1 -1.83 -15.62 -11.26
C MET A 1 -2.95 -16.16 -10.40
N THR A 2 -2.64 -17.00 -9.41
CA THR A 2 -3.62 -17.54 -8.47
C THR A 2 -3.72 -16.54 -7.34
N GLU A 3 -4.87 -15.90 -7.15
CA GLU A 3 -5.06 -14.96 -6.05
C GLU A 3 -4.87 -15.72 -4.73
N LYS A 4 -4.06 -15.16 -3.83
CA LYS A 4 -3.79 -15.76 -2.52
C LYS A 4 -4.51 -14.96 -1.45
N TYR A 5 -5.51 -15.59 -0.85
CA TYR A 5 -6.23 -15.08 0.31
C TYR A 5 -5.54 -15.54 1.60
N ILE A 6 -5.29 -14.61 2.52
CA ILE A 6 -4.63 -14.86 3.81
C ILE A 6 -5.38 -14.09 4.89
N LEU A 7 -5.76 -14.77 5.96
CA LEU A 7 -6.26 -14.17 7.20
C LEU A 7 -5.22 -14.32 8.31
N GLN A 8 -4.97 -13.26 9.07
CA GLN A 8 -4.07 -13.26 10.22
C GLN A 8 -4.67 -12.45 11.36
N GLU A 9 -4.45 -12.91 12.60
CA GLU A 9 -4.77 -12.18 13.82
C GLU A 9 -3.53 -11.42 14.32
N ASN A 10 -3.72 -10.22 14.86
CA ASN A 10 -2.71 -9.40 15.54
C ASN A 10 -1.43 -9.17 14.73
N THR A 11 -1.56 -9.17 13.40
CA THR A 11 -0.44 -9.08 12.48
C THR A 11 -0.75 -8.10 11.35
N LEU A 12 0.14 -7.12 11.17
CA LEU A 12 0.13 -6.23 10.00
C LEU A 12 1.14 -6.74 8.95
N PRO A 13 0.93 -6.45 7.66
CA PRO A 13 1.93 -6.75 6.63
C PRO A 13 3.23 -6.01 6.92
N GLU A 14 4.36 -6.70 6.90
CA GLU A 14 5.66 -6.13 7.33
C GLU A 14 6.07 -4.86 6.55
N PHE A 15 5.83 -4.82 5.23
CA PHE A 15 6.21 -3.68 4.39
C PHE A 15 5.48 -3.67 3.03
N ILE A 16 4.87 -2.54 2.66
CA ILE A 16 4.19 -2.34 1.36
C ILE A 16 5.02 -1.40 0.48
N ALA A 17 5.84 -1.95 -0.40
CA ALA A 17 6.82 -1.16 -1.17
C ALA A 17 6.26 -0.38 -2.37
N GLU A 18 4.98 0.00 -2.35
CA GLU A 18 4.31 0.66 -3.47
C GLU A 18 3.19 1.59 -3.00
N PRO A 19 2.82 2.61 -3.82
CA PRO A 19 1.74 3.52 -3.46
C PRO A 19 0.41 2.78 -3.26
N VAL A 20 -0.33 3.19 -2.24
CA VAL A 20 -1.72 2.78 -2.05
C VAL A 20 -2.58 3.58 -3.02
N LYS A 21 -3.18 2.89 -3.99
CA LYS A 21 -4.06 3.52 -4.99
C LYS A 21 -5.31 4.07 -4.34
N TYR A 22 -5.88 3.32 -3.41
CA TYR A 22 -7.10 3.66 -2.70
C TYR A 22 -6.95 3.25 -1.24
N LEU A 23 -7.07 4.21 -0.34
CA LEU A 23 -7.10 4.01 1.10
C LEU A 23 -8.48 4.45 1.58
N SER A 24 -9.14 3.60 2.35
CA SER A 24 -10.39 3.94 3.00
C SER A 24 -10.36 3.56 4.48
N VAL A 25 -10.95 4.41 5.31
CA VAL A 25 -10.87 4.35 6.77
C VAL A 25 -12.25 4.51 7.33
N VAL A 26 -12.68 3.57 8.17
CA VAL A 26 -13.89 3.67 8.97
C VAL A 26 -13.48 4.00 10.40
N SER A 27 -14.10 5.01 11.00
CA SER A 27 -13.79 5.41 12.38
C SER A 27 -15.05 5.73 13.19
N LYS A 28 -14.93 5.65 14.51
CA LYS A 28 -16.02 5.92 15.47
C LYS A 28 -16.48 7.38 15.49
N GLN A 29 -15.69 8.31 14.95
CA GLN A 29 -15.91 9.76 15.07
C GLN A 29 -15.90 10.48 13.71
N GLY A 30 -16.68 11.54 13.56
CA GLY A 30 -16.68 12.42 12.36
C GLY A 30 -15.46 13.34 12.24
N SER A 31 -14.29 12.88 12.69
CA SER A 31 -13.02 13.62 12.67
C SER A 31 -11.93 12.92 11.86
N VAL A 32 -12.25 11.77 11.23
CA VAL A 32 -11.26 10.97 10.50
C VAL A 32 -10.61 11.74 9.35
N LYS A 33 -11.34 12.70 8.77
CA LYS A 33 -10.82 13.62 7.77
C LYS A 33 -9.65 14.46 8.28
N ASN A 34 -9.72 14.93 9.53
CA ASN A 34 -8.64 15.70 10.16
C ASN A 34 -7.45 14.79 10.47
N ILE A 35 -7.69 13.58 10.98
CA ILE A 35 -6.65 12.58 11.25
C ILE A 35 -5.89 12.26 9.96
N LEU A 36 -6.61 11.93 8.87
CA LEU A 36 -6.02 11.69 7.57
C LEU A 36 -5.29 12.93 7.04
N GLY A 37 -5.87 14.12 7.18
CA GLY A 37 -5.25 15.38 6.76
C GLY A 37 -3.91 15.65 7.44
N GLU A 38 -3.77 15.36 8.73
CA GLU A 38 -2.51 15.50 9.45
C GLU A 38 -1.49 14.41 9.06
N LEU A 39 -1.92 13.16 8.89
CA LEU A 39 -1.04 12.06 8.45
C LEU A 39 -0.51 12.27 7.02
N LEU A 40 -1.32 12.86 6.14
CA LEU A 40 -0.91 13.23 4.78
C LEU A 40 0.20 14.28 4.77
N LYS A 41 0.29 15.15 5.79
CA LYS A 41 1.38 16.14 5.91
C LYS A 41 2.70 15.53 6.38
N GLN A 42 2.65 14.34 7.00
CA GLN A 42 3.79 13.65 7.60
C GLN A 42 4.34 12.53 6.71
N SER A 43 3.79 12.38 5.52
CA SER A 43 4.20 11.35 4.57
C SER A 43 4.03 11.90 3.17
N HIS A 44 4.80 11.36 2.23
CA HIS A 44 4.90 11.94 0.90
C HIS A 44 4.92 10.86 -0.17
N VAL A 45 4.34 11.19 -1.32
CA VAL A 45 4.40 10.39 -2.54
C VAL A 45 4.85 11.30 -3.67
N TYR A 46 6.14 11.28 -3.97
CA TYR A 46 6.70 12.04 -5.08
C TYR A 46 6.60 11.22 -6.37
N LYS A 47 6.11 11.85 -7.44
CA LYS A 47 6.17 11.32 -8.81
C LYS A 47 6.80 12.31 -9.75
N GLY A 48 7.53 11.79 -10.74
CA GLY A 48 8.13 12.62 -11.76
C GLY A 48 9.08 11.84 -12.65
N THR A 49 9.98 12.56 -13.32
CA THR A 49 11.05 11.98 -14.12
C THR A 49 12.39 12.42 -13.56
N VAL A 50 13.34 11.49 -13.45
CA VAL A 50 14.72 11.81 -13.03
C VAL A 50 15.62 11.92 -14.24
N ASN A 51 16.48 12.94 -14.25
CA ASN A 51 17.47 13.11 -15.30
C ASN A 51 18.67 12.18 -15.06
N ASP A 52 19.45 12.34 -13.98
CA ASP A 52 20.62 11.45 -13.71
C ASP A 52 21.00 11.23 -12.21
N ASN A 53 20.29 11.84 -11.25
CA ASN A 53 20.75 11.95 -9.85
C ASN A 53 20.09 10.94 -8.89
N VAL A 54 19.84 9.70 -9.35
CA VAL A 54 19.10 8.69 -8.57
C VAL A 54 19.77 8.37 -7.24
N PHE A 55 21.10 8.23 -7.24
CA PHE A 55 21.84 7.92 -6.03
C PHE A 55 21.93 9.12 -5.08
N ASP A 56 21.95 10.36 -5.57
CA ASP A 56 21.88 11.54 -4.71
C ASP A 56 20.54 11.64 -3.98
N ILE A 57 19.44 11.31 -4.68
CA ILE A 57 18.10 11.19 -4.07
C ILE A 57 18.15 10.13 -2.98
N ALA A 58 18.69 8.95 -3.27
CA ALA A 58 18.80 7.85 -2.31
C ALA A 58 19.67 8.23 -1.09
N GLU A 59 20.81 8.88 -1.29
CA GLU A 59 21.69 9.38 -0.21
C GLU A 59 20.97 10.39 0.66
N SER A 60 20.26 11.34 0.06
CA SER A 60 19.50 12.37 0.79
C SER A 60 18.44 11.74 1.69
N ILE A 61 17.66 10.77 1.18
CA ILE A 61 16.60 10.10 1.95
C ILE A 61 17.20 9.24 3.05
N VAL A 62 18.20 8.41 2.74
CA VAL A 62 18.88 7.57 3.73
C VAL A 62 19.54 8.43 4.82
N GLY A 63 20.13 9.57 4.44
CA GLY A 63 20.74 10.53 5.36
C GLY A 63 19.73 11.32 6.19
N SER A 64 18.47 11.47 5.72
CA SER A 64 17.41 12.17 6.45
C SER A 64 16.92 11.44 7.70
N GLY A 65 17.23 10.14 7.83
CA GLY A 65 16.73 9.31 8.93
C GLY A 65 15.30 8.78 8.73
N ALA A 66 14.75 8.88 7.51
CA ALA A 66 13.47 8.29 7.13
C ALA A 66 13.40 6.80 7.53
N GLN A 67 12.40 6.42 8.32
CA GLN A 67 12.22 5.02 8.74
C GLN A 67 11.57 4.20 7.64
N TYR A 68 10.66 4.84 6.90
CA TYR A 68 9.94 4.23 5.81
C TYR A 68 10.21 4.96 4.50
N PHE A 69 10.84 4.27 3.56
CA PHE A 69 10.93 4.78 2.19
C PHE A 69 10.96 3.67 1.16
N SER A 70 10.49 3.99 -0.05
CA SER A 70 10.70 3.18 -1.24
C SER A 70 10.87 4.10 -2.45
N LEU A 71 12.03 4.00 -3.08
CA LEU A 71 12.37 4.65 -4.33
C LEU A 71 12.27 3.61 -5.45
N LYS A 72 11.43 3.87 -6.45
CA LYS A 72 11.26 3.01 -7.62
C LYS A 72 11.39 3.82 -8.89
N LEU A 73 12.21 3.36 -9.83
CA LEU A 73 12.25 3.87 -11.20
C LEU A 73 11.75 2.83 -12.18
N ASN A 74 11.02 3.28 -13.20
CA ASN A 74 10.55 2.43 -14.29
C ASN A 74 10.88 3.07 -15.63
N LYS A 75 11.44 2.29 -16.55
CA LYS A 75 11.65 2.69 -17.94
C LYS A 75 11.55 1.48 -18.86
N ASN A 76 10.58 1.48 -19.77
CA ASN A 76 10.43 0.42 -20.78
C ASN A 76 10.46 -1.00 -20.18
N ARG A 77 9.71 -1.24 -19.09
CA ARG A 77 9.65 -2.51 -18.31
C ARG A 77 10.90 -2.87 -17.51
N ASN A 78 11.96 -2.06 -17.56
CA ASN A 78 13.10 -2.17 -16.65
C ASN A 78 12.77 -1.42 -15.37
N THR A 79 13.21 -1.94 -14.23
CA THR A 79 12.92 -1.35 -12.92
C THR A 79 14.17 -1.25 -12.06
N LEU A 80 14.24 -0.18 -11.28
CA LEU A 80 15.23 0.01 -10.22
C LEU A 80 14.47 0.24 -8.92
N LYS A 81 14.87 -0.42 -7.84
CA LYS A 81 14.25 -0.27 -6.52
C LYS A 81 15.29 -0.13 -5.41
N ILE A 82 15.06 0.82 -4.51
CA ILE A 82 15.74 0.97 -3.23
C ILE A 82 14.64 1.13 -2.16
N ASP A 83 14.75 0.43 -1.03
CA ASP A 83 13.76 0.54 0.06
C ASP A 83 14.40 0.46 1.45
N SER A 84 13.67 0.91 2.47
CA SER A 84 14.18 1.03 3.85
C SER A 84 14.57 -0.29 4.52
N ARG A 85 14.15 -1.45 3.98
CA ARG A 85 14.59 -2.77 4.50
C ARG A 85 16.06 -3.03 4.19
N THR A 86 16.55 -2.51 3.06
CA THR A 86 17.93 -2.65 2.62
C THR A 86 18.45 -1.33 2.04
N PRO A 87 18.64 -0.29 2.86
CA PRO A 87 18.83 1.09 2.38
C PRO A 87 20.09 1.29 1.53
N LYS A 88 21.12 0.44 1.73
CA LYS A 88 22.39 0.47 0.98
C LYS A 88 22.37 -0.41 -0.28
N THR A 89 21.23 -1.00 -0.60
CA THR A 89 21.11 -2.00 -1.64
C THR A 89 20.14 -1.52 -2.71
N VAL A 90 20.56 -1.64 -3.97
CA VAL A 90 19.71 -1.39 -5.13
C VAL A 90 19.38 -2.72 -5.80
N THR A 91 18.11 -2.90 -6.14
CA THR A 91 17.64 -4.02 -6.95
C THR A 91 17.31 -3.51 -8.35
N ILE A 92 17.94 -4.07 -9.37
CA ILE A 92 17.72 -3.73 -10.77
C ILE A 92 17.17 -4.94 -11.48
N THR A 93 16.07 -4.77 -12.20
CA THR A 93 15.49 -5.78 -13.09
C THR A 93 15.49 -5.24 -14.50
N LEU A 94 16.23 -5.90 -15.38
CA LEU A 94 16.36 -5.56 -16.79
C LEU A 94 15.66 -6.59 -17.66
N THR A 95 15.11 -6.16 -18.78
CA THR A 95 14.71 -7.07 -19.86
C THR A 95 15.94 -7.72 -20.48
N GLU A 96 15.81 -8.92 -21.05
CA GLU A 96 16.92 -9.63 -21.71
C GLU A 96 17.61 -8.78 -22.79
N HIS A 97 16.84 -7.99 -23.55
CA HIS A 97 17.39 -7.07 -24.53
C HIS A 97 18.31 -6.02 -23.91
N VAL A 98 17.86 -5.31 -22.87
CA VAL A 98 18.66 -4.27 -22.21
C VAL A 98 19.87 -4.87 -21.51
N PHE A 99 19.70 -6.01 -20.85
CA PHE A 99 20.79 -6.74 -20.22
C PHE A 99 21.91 -7.08 -21.22
N ASN A 100 21.56 -7.60 -22.40
CA ASN A 100 22.56 -7.97 -23.42
C ASN A 100 23.35 -6.76 -23.94
N HIS A 101 22.73 -5.58 -24.04
CA HIS A 101 23.41 -4.34 -24.44
C HIS A 101 24.37 -3.82 -23.35
N HIS A 102 24.11 -4.16 -22.08
CA HIS A 102 24.88 -3.70 -20.93
C HIS A 102 25.58 -4.88 -20.23
N ALA A 103 25.96 -5.91 -20.98
CA ALA A 103 26.55 -7.14 -20.45
C ALA A 103 27.89 -6.90 -19.73
N TYR A 104 28.56 -5.77 -19.97
CA TYR A 104 29.75 -5.36 -19.22
C TYR A 104 29.49 -5.34 -17.70
N ALA A 105 28.28 -4.94 -17.31
CA ALA A 105 27.86 -4.81 -15.92
C ALA A 105 27.80 -6.18 -15.21
N ALA A 106 27.56 -7.26 -15.96
CA ALA A 106 27.53 -8.62 -15.45
C ALA A 106 28.91 -9.18 -15.06
N ARG A 107 30.01 -8.50 -15.44
CA ARG A 107 31.37 -8.91 -15.06
C ARG A 107 31.56 -8.90 -13.55
N TYR A 108 30.98 -7.91 -12.88
CA TYR A 108 31.09 -7.75 -11.44
C TYR A 108 29.77 -8.03 -10.74
N MET A 109 28.63 -7.62 -11.32
CA MET A 109 27.30 -7.81 -10.72
C MET A 109 26.69 -9.16 -11.10
N LYS A 110 26.24 -9.93 -10.09
CA LYS A 110 25.68 -11.28 -10.29
C LYS A 110 24.19 -11.23 -10.65
N PHE A 111 23.89 -11.10 -11.94
CA PHE A 111 22.52 -11.18 -12.43
C PHE A 111 21.95 -12.60 -12.35
N LYS A 112 20.70 -12.72 -11.91
CA LYS A 112 19.90 -13.96 -11.96
C LYS A 112 18.90 -13.84 -13.10
N LYS A 113 18.90 -14.82 -14.01
CA LYS A 113 17.92 -14.93 -15.09
C LYS A 113 16.59 -15.44 -14.52
N LEU A 114 15.52 -14.71 -14.80
CA LEU A 114 14.14 -15.07 -14.46
C LEU A 114 13.40 -15.31 -15.77
N GLN A 115 13.04 -16.57 -16.01
CA GLN A 115 12.21 -16.95 -17.13
C GLN A 115 10.75 -17.01 -16.69
N PRO A 116 9.81 -16.53 -17.52
CA PRO A 116 8.40 -16.65 -17.20
C PRO A 116 8.00 -18.12 -17.12
N ALA A 117 7.07 -18.43 -16.22
CA ALA A 117 6.55 -19.79 -16.07
C ALA A 117 5.88 -20.25 -17.38
N LYS A 118 5.96 -21.55 -17.68
CA LYS A 118 5.31 -22.13 -18.85
C LYS A 118 3.78 -21.91 -18.75
N GLY A 119 3.20 -21.23 -19.74
CA GLY A 119 1.78 -20.86 -19.75
C GLY A 119 1.46 -19.49 -19.11
N SER A 120 2.47 -18.74 -18.67
CA SER A 120 2.32 -17.33 -18.30
C SER A 120 1.90 -16.48 -19.50
N SER A 121 1.08 -15.45 -19.27
CA SER A 121 0.77 -14.42 -20.27
C SER A 121 1.95 -13.50 -20.55
N ASP A 122 2.89 -13.37 -19.61
CA ASP A 122 4.17 -12.71 -19.82
C ASP A 122 5.17 -13.67 -20.48
N TYR A 123 5.79 -13.21 -21.55
CA TYR A 123 6.78 -13.94 -22.35
C TYR A 123 8.18 -13.33 -22.24
N ILE A 124 8.34 -12.27 -21.44
CA ILE A 124 9.61 -11.56 -21.32
C ILE A 124 10.51 -12.25 -20.32
N VAL A 125 11.75 -12.45 -20.74
CA VAL A 125 12.84 -12.87 -19.87
C VAL A 125 13.44 -11.65 -19.19
N TYR A 126 13.60 -11.74 -17.87
CA TYR A 126 14.21 -10.69 -17.06
C TYR A 126 15.53 -11.15 -16.45
N HIS A 127 16.41 -10.19 -16.19
CA HIS A 127 17.66 -10.37 -15.49
C HIS A 127 17.64 -9.44 -14.26
N THR A 128 17.69 -10.03 -13.07
CA THR A 128 17.63 -9.27 -11.81
C THR A 128 18.96 -9.33 -11.07
N VAL A 129 19.41 -8.18 -10.55
CA VAL A 129 20.58 -8.10 -9.69
C VAL A 129 20.30 -7.24 -8.47
N THR A 130 20.98 -7.58 -7.37
CA THR A 130 20.95 -6.85 -6.12
C THR A 130 22.39 -6.46 -5.80
N ALA A 131 22.66 -5.16 -5.69
CA ALA A 131 24.01 -4.62 -5.52
C ALA A 131 24.05 -3.58 -4.41
N ASN A 132 25.16 -3.53 -3.67
CA ASN A 132 25.42 -2.45 -2.71
C ASN A 132 25.98 -1.25 -3.48
N TRP A 133 25.26 -0.14 -3.45
CA TRP A 133 25.63 1.07 -4.21
C TRP A 133 26.66 1.96 -3.50
N ASN A 134 26.99 1.62 -2.25
CA ASN A 134 28.13 2.13 -1.48
C ASN A 134 29.19 1.02 -1.26
N GLY A 135 29.33 0.13 -2.24
CA GLY A 135 30.28 -0.98 -2.24
C GLY A 135 31.68 -0.62 -2.75
N PRO A 136 32.54 -1.62 -3.05
CA PRO A 136 33.88 -1.39 -3.60
C PRO A 136 33.86 -0.55 -4.89
N GLU A 137 34.86 0.30 -5.09
CA GLU A 137 34.92 1.33 -6.16
C GLU A 137 34.71 0.79 -7.60
N LYS A 138 35.18 -0.42 -7.89
CA LYS A 138 34.98 -1.06 -9.21
C LYS A 138 33.52 -1.47 -9.45
N TYR A 139 32.83 -1.83 -8.37
CA TYR A 139 31.43 -2.26 -8.37
C TYR A 139 30.50 -1.05 -8.50
N SER A 140 30.84 0.05 -7.83
CA SER A 140 30.07 1.29 -7.89
C SER A 140 30.16 1.92 -9.28
N LYS A 141 31.35 2.01 -9.90
CA LYS A 141 31.47 2.65 -11.22
C LYS A 141 30.57 2.01 -12.29
N ASP A 142 30.58 0.69 -12.43
CA ASP A 142 29.76 -0.01 -13.43
C ASP A 142 28.27 0.07 -13.11
N LEU A 143 27.91 0.07 -11.82
CA LEU A 143 26.54 0.26 -11.36
C LEU A 143 26.03 1.67 -11.70
N TYR A 144 26.79 2.71 -11.39
CA TYR A 144 26.42 4.09 -11.69
C TYR A 144 26.26 4.30 -13.20
N ALA A 145 27.20 3.80 -14.00
CA ALA A 145 27.10 3.85 -15.46
C ALA A 145 25.84 3.14 -15.98
N LEU A 146 25.57 1.92 -15.51
CA LEU A 146 24.37 1.17 -15.87
C LEU A 146 23.10 1.94 -15.50
N VAL A 147 23.04 2.53 -14.31
CA VAL A 147 21.86 3.26 -13.84
C VAL A 147 21.63 4.53 -14.66
N SER A 148 22.67 5.32 -14.92
CA SER A 148 22.56 6.52 -15.75
C SER A 148 22.13 6.18 -17.19
N GLU A 149 22.76 5.19 -17.83
CA GLU A 149 22.42 4.82 -19.21
C GLU A 149 21.01 4.24 -19.34
N VAL A 150 20.64 3.29 -18.46
CA VAL A 150 19.36 2.62 -18.53
C VAL A 150 18.24 3.53 -18.03
N PHE A 151 18.41 4.20 -16.89
CA PHE A 151 17.34 4.92 -16.19
C PHE A 151 17.38 6.45 -16.36
N ALA A 152 18.18 6.99 -17.26
CA ALA A 152 18.04 8.39 -17.68
C ALA A 152 16.60 8.69 -18.12
N CYS A 153 16.01 9.78 -17.63
CA CYS A 153 14.62 10.19 -17.87
C CYS A 153 13.57 9.11 -17.51
N ALA A 154 13.87 8.20 -16.57
CA ALA A 154 12.92 7.20 -16.11
C ALA A 154 11.83 7.82 -15.23
N GLU A 155 10.65 7.20 -15.22
CA GLU A 155 9.58 7.54 -14.30
C GLU A 155 10.00 7.14 -12.89
N LEU A 156 9.96 8.09 -11.95
CA LEU A 156 10.25 7.89 -10.55
C LEU A 156 8.96 7.90 -9.73
N VAL A 157 8.90 6.99 -8.77
CA VAL A 157 7.97 7.01 -7.64
C VAL A 157 8.80 6.93 -6.37
N LEU A 158 8.67 7.91 -5.49
CA LEU A 158 9.31 7.93 -4.18
C LEU A 158 8.25 8.02 -3.09
N LEU A 159 8.25 7.02 -2.22
CA LEU A 159 7.50 6.98 -0.97
C LEU A 159 8.45 7.34 0.16
N THR A 160 8.09 8.27 1.02
CA THR A 160 8.88 8.59 2.22
C THR A 160 8.05 9.24 3.31
N ASP A 161 8.44 9.06 4.56
CA ASP A 161 7.95 9.75 5.76
C ASP A 161 8.76 11.03 6.10
N SER A 162 9.74 11.40 5.27
CA SER A 162 10.50 12.64 5.41
C SER A 162 10.29 13.56 4.21
N VAL A 163 10.31 14.87 4.46
CA VAL A 163 10.22 15.86 3.38
C VAL A 163 11.46 15.75 2.52
N TYR A 164 11.27 15.50 1.22
CA TYR A 164 12.36 15.56 0.25
C TYR A 164 12.39 16.96 -0.37
N ALA A 165 13.32 17.79 0.08
CA ALA A 165 13.63 19.06 -0.55
C ALA A 165 14.77 18.86 -1.57
N PRO A 166 14.51 18.89 -2.89
CA PRO A 166 15.59 18.82 -3.87
C PRO A 166 16.54 20.02 -3.66
N LYS A 167 17.83 19.75 -3.45
CA LYS A 167 18.81 20.81 -3.16
C LYS A 167 19.12 21.71 -4.35
N ASP A 168 18.91 21.24 -5.59
CA ASP A 168 19.05 21.96 -6.85
C ASP A 168 18.29 21.17 -7.93
N GLU A 169 17.46 21.80 -8.79
CA GLU A 169 16.71 21.24 -9.96
C GLU A 169 16.77 19.70 -10.23
N VAL A 170 16.44 18.86 -9.24
CA VAL A 170 16.47 17.39 -9.37
C VAL A 170 15.18 16.94 -10.05
N GLY A 171 15.04 17.27 -11.33
CA GLY A 171 13.86 16.97 -12.13
C GLY A 171 12.58 17.67 -11.65
N SER A 172 11.46 17.29 -12.26
CA SER A 172 10.12 17.75 -11.89
C SER A 172 9.47 16.70 -10.98
N LEU A 173 9.77 16.73 -9.69
CA LEU A 173 9.07 15.91 -8.70
C LEU A 173 7.87 16.68 -8.14
N MET A 174 6.69 16.09 -8.25
CA MET A 174 5.46 16.59 -7.64
C MET A 174 5.09 15.70 -6.45
N ASP A 175 4.84 16.30 -5.30
CA ASP A 175 4.21 15.58 -4.18
C ASP A 175 2.71 15.47 -4.43
N LEU A 176 2.21 14.23 -4.52
CA LEU A 176 0.78 13.98 -4.75
C LEU A 176 -0.08 14.35 -3.54
N HIS A 177 0.48 14.38 -2.33
CA HIS A 177 -0.28 14.67 -1.12
C HIS A 177 -0.67 16.15 -0.99
N GLU A 178 0.09 17.09 -1.58
CA GLU A 178 -0.26 18.53 -1.56
C GLU A 178 -1.64 18.82 -2.16
N SER A 179 -2.09 17.96 -3.08
CA SER A 179 -3.37 18.09 -3.78
C SER A 179 -4.38 17.00 -3.40
N ALA A 180 -4.07 16.17 -2.40
CA ALA A 180 -4.93 15.06 -2.00
C ALA A 180 -6.25 15.57 -1.40
N VAL A 181 -7.36 15.09 -1.94
CA VAL A 181 -8.70 15.39 -1.44
C VAL A 181 -9.18 14.21 -0.60
N VAL A 182 -9.45 14.47 0.68
CA VAL A 182 -10.10 13.51 1.56
C VAL A 182 -11.62 13.70 1.47
N LEU A 183 -12.30 12.66 0.99
CA LEU A 183 -13.76 12.59 0.97
C LEU A 183 -14.22 11.89 2.25
N GLU A 184 -15.30 12.39 2.86
CA GLU A 184 -15.86 11.82 4.09
C GLU A 184 -17.38 11.69 3.94
N VAL A 185 -17.89 10.52 4.31
CA VAL A 185 -19.31 10.18 4.29
C VAL A 185 -19.66 9.40 5.56
N LYS A 186 -20.88 9.57 6.08
CA LYS A 186 -21.35 8.76 7.21
C LYS A 186 -21.64 7.33 6.75
N VAL A 187 -21.23 6.36 7.55
CA VAL A 187 -21.63 4.97 7.39
C VAL A 187 -22.97 4.79 8.09
N PHE A 188 -23.97 4.26 7.39
CA PHE A 188 -25.27 3.95 7.97
C PHE A 188 -25.52 2.45 7.91
N SER A 189 -25.67 1.82 9.06
CA SER A 189 -26.15 0.43 9.15
C SER A 189 -27.69 0.44 9.32
N PRO A 190 -28.42 -0.57 8.81
CA PRO A 190 -29.85 -0.71 9.08
C PRO A 190 -30.14 -0.62 10.58
N GLY A 191 -31.11 0.22 10.91
CA GLY A 191 -31.49 0.51 12.28
C GLY A 191 -32.25 -0.64 12.89
N GLU A 192 -31.53 -1.59 13.47
CA GLU A 192 -31.96 -2.51 14.54
C GLU A 192 -30.72 -3.28 15.02
N VAL A 193 -29.71 -2.56 15.50
CA VAL A 193 -28.79 -3.16 16.47
C VAL A 193 -29.46 -2.94 17.81
N ASP A 194 -30.12 -3.97 18.32
CA ASP A 194 -30.58 -3.99 19.69
C ASP A 194 -29.32 -3.88 20.55
N SER A 195 -29.02 -2.67 21.02
CA SER A 195 -27.89 -2.38 21.90
C SER A 195 -28.21 -2.86 23.32
N GLY A 196 -28.73 -4.08 23.43
CA GLY A 196 -28.77 -4.78 24.69
C GLY A 196 -27.33 -5.05 25.09
N ASP A 197 -26.95 -4.54 26.26
CA ASP A 197 -25.64 -4.76 26.90
C ASP A 197 -25.45 -6.24 27.30
N SER A 198 -25.57 -7.19 26.37
CA SER A 198 -25.02 -8.52 26.56
C SER A 198 -23.60 -8.50 26.04
N ILE A 199 -22.65 -8.55 26.98
CA ILE A 199 -21.23 -8.80 26.69
C ILE A 199 -21.13 -10.26 26.21
N ALA A 200 -21.55 -10.52 24.98
CA ALA A 200 -21.20 -11.77 24.32
C ALA A 200 -19.69 -11.70 24.01
N GLU A 201 -18.99 -12.83 24.17
CA GLU A 201 -17.60 -12.92 23.73
C GLU A 201 -17.55 -12.62 22.24
N THR A 202 -16.71 -11.67 21.84
CA THR A 202 -16.47 -11.35 20.44
C THR A 202 -16.07 -12.64 19.70
N PRO A 203 -16.71 -12.94 18.55
CA PRO A 203 -16.45 -14.20 17.87
C PRO A 203 -14.98 -14.28 17.49
N ASP A 204 -14.37 -15.43 17.77
CA ASP A 204 -13.03 -15.74 17.29
C ASP A 204 -13.10 -15.98 15.78
N LEU A 205 -12.68 -14.99 14.99
CA LEU A 205 -12.75 -15.05 13.54
C LEU A 205 -11.89 -16.17 12.96
N LEU A 206 -10.91 -16.75 13.66
CA LEU A 206 -10.20 -17.95 13.15
C LEU A 206 -11.05 -19.23 13.25
N LYS A 207 -12.07 -19.25 14.11
CA LYS A 207 -12.91 -20.43 14.36
C LYS A 207 -14.14 -20.51 13.46
N LEU A 208 -14.51 -19.41 12.81
CA LEU A 208 -15.55 -19.37 11.79
C LEU A 208 -15.16 -20.28 10.61
N ASP A 209 -16.15 -20.74 9.84
CA ASP A 209 -15.86 -21.49 8.62
C ASP A 209 -15.40 -20.57 7.48
N VAL A 210 -14.88 -21.15 6.39
CA VAL A 210 -14.31 -20.38 5.28
C VAL A 210 -15.34 -19.48 4.60
N ASP A 211 -16.60 -19.90 4.52
CA ASP A 211 -17.65 -19.13 3.86
C ASP A 211 -18.05 -17.93 4.73
N GLU A 212 -18.20 -18.13 6.04
CA GLU A 212 -18.43 -17.05 7.01
C GLU A 212 -17.29 -16.01 7.00
N HIS A 213 -16.02 -16.45 6.88
CA HIS A 213 -14.88 -15.52 6.76
C HIS A 213 -15.00 -14.64 5.52
N HIS A 214 -15.39 -15.25 4.40
CA HIS A 214 -15.56 -14.52 3.15
C HIS A 214 -16.72 -13.54 3.23
N GLU A 215 -17.84 -13.93 3.84
CA GLU A 215 -18.99 -13.03 4.05
C GLU A 215 -18.62 -11.81 4.90
N VAL A 216 -17.88 -12.01 6.00
CA VAL A 216 -17.37 -10.90 6.84
C VAL A 216 -16.44 -9.99 6.04
N TYR A 217 -15.49 -10.56 5.30
CA TYR A 217 -14.56 -9.80 4.47
C TYR A 217 -15.28 -9.00 3.38
N GLU A 218 -16.24 -9.61 2.68
CA GLU A 218 -17.02 -8.99 1.61
C GLU A 218 -17.87 -7.84 2.18
N TYR A 219 -18.57 -8.06 3.28
CA TYR A 219 -19.35 -7.03 3.94
C TYR A 219 -18.49 -5.83 4.34
N LEU A 220 -17.38 -6.06 5.03
CA LEU A 220 -16.46 -4.97 5.42
C LEU A 220 -15.88 -4.27 4.20
N SER A 221 -15.50 -5.00 3.15
CA SER A 221 -15.02 -4.42 1.90
C SER A 221 -16.08 -3.53 1.23
N LEU A 222 -17.36 -3.90 1.30
CA LEU A 222 -18.46 -3.07 0.79
C LEU A 222 -18.62 -1.78 1.59
N VAL A 223 -18.50 -1.83 2.93
CA VAL A 223 -18.46 -0.63 3.78
C VAL A 223 -17.41 0.35 3.28
N HIS A 224 -16.24 -0.16 2.89
CA HIS A 224 -15.09 0.61 2.43
C HIS A 224 -15.16 1.09 0.97
N LEU A 225 -16.13 0.63 0.17
CA LEU A 225 -16.26 0.98 -1.25
C LEU A 225 -17.27 2.09 -1.53
N ASN A 226 -18.35 2.23 -0.76
CA ASN A 226 -19.36 3.24 -1.08
C ASN A 226 -20.34 3.63 0.04
N SER A 227 -19.99 3.41 1.31
CA SER A 227 -20.92 3.47 2.45
C SER A 227 -22.12 2.52 2.30
N LEU A 228 -22.59 2.00 3.43
CA LEU A 228 -23.78 1.13 3.43
C LEU A 228 -25.04 1.97 3.11
N PRO A 229 -26.04 1.38 2.42
CA PRO A 229 -27.28 2.08 2.12
C PRO A 229 -27.98 2.62 3.38
N ASP A 230 -28.49 3.85 3.32
CA ASP A 230 -29.28 4.41 4.42
C ASP A 230 -30.70 3.81 4.41
N TYR A 231 -30.89 2.71 5.14
CA TYR A 231 -32.19 2.04 5.27
C TYR A 231 -33.26 2.89 5.99
N ARG A 232 -32.92 4.05 6.57
CA ARG A 232 -33.93 5.02 7.03
C ARG A 232 -34.66 5.70 5.86
N ASN A 233 -34.05 5.70 4.68
CA ASN A 233 -34.73 6.06 3.44
C ASN A 233 -35.53 4.85 2.94
N SER A 234 -36.86 4.94 3.00
CA SER A 234 -37.78 3.86 2.63
C SER A 234 -37.60 3.34 1.19
N HIS A 235 -37.14 4.19 0.26
CA HIS A 235 -36.87 3.78 -1.11
C HIS A 235 -35.57 2.97 -1.23
N VAL A 236 -34.53 3.38 -0.50
CA VAL A 236 -33.25 2.66 -0.44
C VAL A 236 -33.42 1.33 0.31
N GLY A 237 -34.14 1.32 1.42
CA GLY A 237 -34.43 0.10 2.17
C GLY A 237 -35.23 -0.94 1.36
N ALA A 238 -36.14 -0.49 0.48
CA ALA A 238 -36.92 -1.38 -0.38
C ALA A 238 -36.13 -1.94 -1.58
N THR A 239 -34.97 -1.36 -1.91
CA THR A 239 -34.17 -1.71 -3.11
C THR A 239 -32.78 -2.25 -2.81
N SER A 240 -32.32 -2.11 -1.56
CA SER A 240 -31.05 -2.66 -1.12
C SER A 240 -31.12 -4.18 -0.93
N ILE A 241 -30.10 -4.88 -1.41
CA ILE A 241 -30.00 -6.35 -1.38
C ILE A 241 -28.99 -6.87 -0.35
N TYR A 242 -28.37 -5.98 0.42
CA TYR A 242 -27.29 -6.34 1.33
C TYR A 242 -27.84 -6.70 2.70
N GLU A 243 -27.60 -7.95 3.12
CA GLU A 243 -27.81 -8.41 4.49
C GLU A 243 -26.50 -8.28 5.27
N THR A 244 -26.60 -8.00 6.57
CA THR A 244 -25.42 -7.96 7.44
C THR A 244 -25.18 -9.37 7.97
N PRO A 245 -23.99 -9.98 7.76
CA PRO A 245 -23.70 -11.32 8.28
C PRO A 245 -23.79 -11.36 9.80
N GLN A 246 -24.28 -12.48 10.38
CA GLN A 246 -24.41 -12.63 11.83
C GLN A 246 -23.06 -12.44 12.55
N ALA A 247 -21.97 -12.98 11.98
CA ALA A 247 -20.63 -12.79 12.51
C ALA A 247 -20.23 -11.30 12.62
N VAL A 248 -20.73 -10.42 11.74
CA VAL A 248 -20.50 -8.97 11.83
C VAL A 248 -21.33 -8.33 12.95
N HIS A 249 -22.57 -8.79 13.16
CA HIS A 249 -23.38 -8.36 14.30
C HIS A 249 -22.69 -8.69 15.64
N ASP A 250 -22.12 -9.90 15.74
CA ASP A 250 -21.45 -10.38 16.94
C ASP A 250 -20.12 -9.66 17.22
N LEU A 251 -19.55 -8.92 16.24
CA LEU A 251 -18.37 -8.07 16.45
C LEU A 251 -18.67 -6.78 17.23
N HIS A 252 -19.94 -6.44 17.46
CA HIS A 252 -20.38 -5.25 18.21
C HIS A 252 -19.74 -3.92 17.73
N LEU A 253 -19.51 -3.80 16.41
CA LEU A 253 -18.91 -2.60 15.83
C LEU A 253 -19.92 -1.45 15.77
N PRO A 254 -19.60 -0.25 16.27
CA PRO A 254 -20.50 0.91 16.26
C PRO A 254 -20.59 1.57 14.87
N LEU A 255 -20.92 0.80 13.83
CA LEU A 255 -20.94 1.26 12.43
C LEU A 255 -22.03 2.29 12.14
N ASN A 256 -23.11 2.31 12.93
CA ASN A 256 -24.25 3.23 12.78
C ASN A 256 -23.91 4.72 12.99
N SER A 257 -22.81 5.01 13.65
CA SER A 257 -22.30 6.36 13.92
C SER A 257 -20.92 6.60 13.30
N ALA A 258 -20.40 5.59 12.61
CA ALA A 258 -19.08 5.64 12.02
C ALA A 258 -19.06 6.55 10.78
N SER A 259 -17.87 7.07 10.48
CA SER A 259 -17.62 7.82 9.25
C SER A 259 -16.57 7.10 8.42
N LEU A 260 -16.83 7.02 7.12
CA LEU A 260 -15.93 6.51 6.10
C LEU A 260 -15.22 7.70 5.46
N ALA A 261 -13.90 7.71 5.50
CA ALA A 261 -13.12 8.58 4.64
C ALA A 261 -12.28 7.81 3.64
N THR A 262 -12.08 8.44 2.49
CA THR A 262 -11.34 7.84 1.38
C THR A 262 -10.34 8.83 0.82
N VAL A 263 -9.19 8.32 0.41
CA VAL A 263 -8.11 9.07 -0.21
C VAL A 263 -7.36 8.19 -1.21
N ALA A 264 -6.88 8.78 -2.30
CA ALA A 264 -6.21 8.06 -3.37
C ALA A 264 -4.72 8.43 -3.46
N ASN A 265 -3.93 7.52 -4.03
CA ASN A 265 -2.50 7.70 -4.30
C ASN A 265 -1.66 8.10 -3.08
N VAL A 266 -1.80 7.34 -1.99
CA VAL A 266 -1.15 7.66 -0.72
C VAL A 266 0.04 6.78 -0.38
N ASN A 267 0.89 7.30 0.51
CA ASN A 267 1.97 6.54 1.08
C ASN A 267 1.42 5.42 2.00
N PRO A 268 1.84 4.15 1.85
CA PRO A 268 1.45 3.05 2.72
C PRO A 268 1.75 3.27 4.21
N VAL A 269 2.65 4.19 4.59
CA VAL A 269 2.82 4.61 6.01
C VAL A 269 1.50 5.02 6.65
N LEU A 270 0.58 5.64 5.90
CA LEU A 270 -0.75 5.98 6.42
C LEU A 270 -1.49 4.75 6.93
N PHE A 271 -1.42 3.63 6.20
CA PHE A 271 -2.09 2.40 6.61
C PHE A 271 -1.62 1.95 8.00
N TYR A 272 -0.31 1.97 8.23
CA TYR A 272 0.30 1.62 9.52
C TYR A 272 -0.01 2.64 10.61
N ALA A 273 -0.03 3.93 10.30
CA ALA A 273 -0.38 4.97 11.27
C ALA A 273 -1.84 4.87 11.71
N LEU A 274 -2.75 4.60 10.77
CA LEU A 274 -4.18 4.40 11.04
C LEU A 274 -4.47 3.11 11.79
N ALA A 275 -3.71 2.04 11.51
CA ALA A 275 -3.82 0.78 12.24
C ALA A 275 -3.57 0.91 13.75
N ASN A 276 -2.84 1.94 14.17
CA ASN A 276 -2.54 2.21 15.57
C ASN A 276 -3.42 3.30 16.18
N ASN A 277 -4.40 3.83 15.44
CA ASN A 277 -5.25 4.91 15.91
C ASN A 277 -6.48 4.36 16.66
N PRO A 278 -6.75 4.80 17.90
CA PRO A 278 -7.81 4.23 18.74
C PRO A 278 -9.24 4.54 18.26
N ASP A 279 -9.41 5.57 17.43
CA ASP A 279 -10.70 5.95 16.86
C ASP A 279 -11.02 5.19 15.57
N VAL A 280 -10.03 4.53 14.95
CA VAL A 280 -10.19 3.76 13.72
C VAL A 280 -10.78 2.38 14.05
N LEU A 281 -11.81 2.00 13.30
CA LEU A 281 -12.47 0.70 13.38
C LEU A 281 -11.93 -0.26 12.32
N SER A 282 -11.74 0.23 11.10
CA SER A 282 -11.20 -0.58 10.02
C SER A 282 -10.50 0.27 8.97
N VAL A 283 -9.54 -0.33 8.27
CA VAL A 283 -8.74 0.30 7.22
C VAL A 283 -8.66 -0.64 6.03
N GLN A 284 -8.98 -0.17 4.83
CA GLN A 284 -8.73 -0.90 3.59
C GLN A 284 -7.72 -0.14 2.74
N ALA A 285 -6.66 -0.82 2.30
CA ALA A 285 -5.67 -0.31 1.38
C ALA A 285 -5.59 -1.21 0.15
N THR A 286 -5.80 -0.62 -1.03
CA THR A 286 -5.63 -1.30 -2.32
C THR A 286 -4.41 -0.78 -3.04
N THR A 287 -3.57 -1.70 -3.48
CA THR A 287 -2.30 -1.46 -4.18
C THR A 287 -2.35 -2.06 -5.59
N ILE A 288 -1.21 -2.17 -6.27
CA ILE A 288 -1.14 -2.89 -7.56
C ILE A 288 -1.12 -4.40 -7.30
N SER A 289 -0.33 -4.82 -6.32
CA SER A 289 -0.04 -6.21 -5.98
C SER A 289 -1.09 -6.86 -5.08
N GLY A 290 -1.96 -6.08 -4.44
CA GLY A 290 -3.01 -6.67 -3.62
C GLY A 290 -3.90 -5.67 -2.88
N SER A 291 -4.82 -6.23 -2.11
CA SER A 291 -5.68 -5.51 -1.17
C SER A 291 -5.44 -5.99 0.26
N TYR A 292 -5.45 -5.05 1.20
CA TYR A 292 -5.28 -5.28 2.62
C TYR A 292 -6.49 -4.68 3.34
N LEU A 293 -7.20 -5.47 4.13
CA LEU A 293 -8.31 -5.04 4.97
C LEU A 293 -7.95 -5.36 6.42
N LEU A 294 -7.87 -4.33 7.25
CA LEU A 294 -7.64 -4.41 8.67
C LEU A 294 -8.95 -4.10 9.40
N LEU A 295 -9.34 -4.97 10.32
CA LEU A 295 -10.34 -4.70 11.34
C LEU A 295 -9.64 -4.55 12.69
N ILE A 296 -10.03 -3.53 13.46
CA ILE A 296 -9.46 -3.22 14.77
C ILE A 296 -10.56 -3.37 15.82
N LEU A 297 -10.32 -4.24 16.79
CA LEU A 297 -11.16 -4.50 17.94
C LEU A 297 -10.41 -4.06 19.22
N PRO A 298 -11.08 -3.93 20.38
CA PRO A 298 -10.43 -3.48 21.61
C PRO A 298 -9.20 -4.31 22.02
N ASP A 299 -9.27 -5.64 21.85
CA ASP A 299 -8.24 -6.58 22.33
C ASP A 299 -7.53 -7.34 21.20
N SER A 300 -7.94 -7.14 19.93
CA SER A 300 -7.36 -7.85 18.79
C SER A 300 -7.49 -7.07 17.48
N SER A 301 -6.74 -7.50 16.47
CA SER A 301 -6.89 -7.00 15.10
C SER A 301 -6.86 -8.14 14.10
N TRP A 302 -7.55 -7.95 12.99
CA TRP A 302 -7.74 -8.97 11.96
C TRP A 302 -7.36 -8.43 10.60
N MET A 303 -6.48 -9.14 9.91
CA MET A 303 -5.93 -8.73 8.63
C MET A 303 -6.30 -9.73 7.55
N TRP A 304 -7.06 -9.27 6.56
CA TRP A 304 -7.26 -9.97 5.30
C TRP A 304 -6.31 -9.41 4.24
N THR A 305 -5.56 -10.30 3.61
CA THR A 305 -4.67 -9.97 2.49
C THR A 305 -5.08 -10.76 1.26
N LEU A 306 -5.35 -10.05 0.17
CA LEU A 306 -5.60 -10.62 -1.15
C LEU A 306 -4.47 -10.20 -2.09
N LEU A 307 -3.55 -11.12 -2.38
CA LEU A 307 -2.42 -10.89 -3.29
C LEU A 307 -2.77 -11.33 -4.71
N ARG A 308 -2.35 -10.54 -5.71
CA ARG A 308 -2.51 -10.79 -7.13
C ARG A 308 -1.23 -11.38 -7.74
#